data_AF-A0A0R2V2F2-F1
#
_entry.id   AF-A0A0R2V2F2-F1
#
_cell.length_a   1.000
_cell.length_b   1.000
_cell.length_c   1.000
_cell.angle_alpha   90.00
_cell.angle_beta   90.00
_cell.angle_gamma   90.00
#
_symmetry.space_group_name_H-M   'P 1'
#
loop_
_entity.id
_entity.type
_entity.pdbx_description
1 polymer ?
#
loop_
_entity_poly.entity_id
_entity_poly.type
_entity_poly.pdbx_seq_one_letter_code
_entity_poly.pdbx_strand_id
1 'polypeptide(L)'
;MKSVYAFLLSAVCCWGVSIAQNNVLINDNANRPDNASLGVTNNGLSWSEGGISASPSITANQIQFDANGTNGTDYATVDLSTLSPAWNSVLTNNTGIIEWRFNMRIVTNKLTGFSNGGNGVAYVLASNSSNLTTGEGYAVVLGNPGTIKPIRLVRYTGGLDDNANLTNYHVRRRFFSR
;
A
#
# COMPACT_ATOMS: atom_id res chain seq x y z
N MET A 1 52.64 -17.71 51.37
CA MET A 1 51.60 -18.43 50.61
C MET A 1 50.53 -17.44 50.18
N LYS A 2 50.38 -17.28 48.85
CA LYS A 2 49.17 -16.98 48.06
C LYS A 2 48.14 -15.95 48.58
N SER A 3 47.96 -14.87 47.82
CA SER A 3 46.67 -14.65 47.15
C SER A 3 46.83 -13.64 46.00
N VAL A 4 46.47 -14.08 44.80
CA VAL A 4 46.46 -13.31 43.54
C VAL A 4 45.04 -12.79 43.35
N TYR A 5 44.87 -11.48 43.20
CA TYR A 5 43.59 -10.90 42.80
C TYR A 5 43.42 -11.07 41.29
N ALA A 6 42.54 -11.98 40.88
CA ALA A 6 41.99 -12.04 39.54
C ALA A 6 40.47 -12.05 39.67
N PHE A 7 39.79 -11.05 39.13
CA PHE A 7 38.36 -11.18 38.86
C PHE A 7 38.02 -10.57 37.50
N LEU A 8 37.36 -11.42 36.73
CA LEU A 8 37.12 -11.36 35.29
C LEU A 8 36.35 -10.12 34.84
N LEU A 9 36.78 -9.56 33.71
CA LEU A 9 35.96 -8.70 32.86
C LEU A 9 34.99 -9.58 32.07
N SER A 10 33.74 -9.69 32.50
CA SER A 10 32.69 -10.35 31.72
C SER A 10 32.27 -9.45 30.56
N ALA A 11 32.82 -9.68 29.37
CA ALA A 11 32.27 -9.16 28.14
C ALA A 11 30.94 -9.87 27.87
N VAL A 12 29.83 -9.23 28.22
CA VAL A 12 28.50 -9.64 27.73
C VAL A 12 28.47 -9.30 26.25
N CYS A 13 28.88 -10.27 25.42
CA CYS A 13 28.60 -10.24 24.00
C CYS A 13 27.06 -10.31 23.91
N CYS A 14 26.41 -9.18 23.67
CA CYS A 14 25.00 -9.16 23.39
C CYS A 14 24.85 -9.79 22.01
N TRP A 15 24.55 -11.09 21.97
CA TRP A 15 24.11 -11.75 20.75
C TRP A 15 22.77 -11.10 20.43
N GLY A 16 22.79 -10.09 19.56
CA GLY A 16 21.58 -9.60 18.93
C GLY A 16 20.99 -10.78 18.17
N VAL A 17 19.97 -11.43 18.74
CA VAL A 17 19.16 -12.39 18.00
C VAL A 17 18.47 -11.56 16.92
N SER A 18 18.99 -11.62 15.70
CA SER A 18 18.28 -11.12 14.54
C SER A 18 17.06 -12.02 14.34
N ILE A 19 15.90 -11.61 14.85
CA ILE A 19 14.65 -12.29 14.57
C ILE A 19 14.37 -12.04 13.08
N ALA A 20 14.44 -13.08 12.25
CA ALA A 20 14.09 -12.96 10.85
C ALA A 20 12.62 -12.52 10.73
N GLN A 21 12.34 -11.60 9.81
CA GLN A 21 10.97 -11.20 9.53
C GLN A 21 10.17 -12.41 9.03
N ASN A 22 9.08 -12.75 9.71
CA ASN A 22 8.17 -13.79 9.24
C ASN A 22 7.46 -13.30 7.97
N ASN A 23 7.30 -14.18 6.97
CA ASN A 23 6.51 -13.85 5.79
C ASN A 23 5.05 -13.63 6.19
N VAL A 24 4.54 -12.41 6.00
CA VAL A 24 3.10 -12.12 6.11
C VAL A 24 2.53 -11.95 4.73
N LEU A 25 1.56 -12.79 4.40
CA LEU A 25 0.68 -12.59 3.26
C LEU A 25 -0.51 -11.76 3.73
N ILE A 26 -0.50 -10.47 3.39
CA ILE A 26 -1.69 -9.62 3.48
C ILE A 26 -2.47 -9.85 2.19
N ASN A 27 -3.67 -10.42 2.30
CA ASN A 27 -4.52 -10.73 1.16
C ASN A 27 -5.95 -10.32 1.48
N ASP A 28 -6.59 -9.65 0.52
CA ASP A 28 -8.03 -9.49 0.49
C ASP A 28 -8.50 -9.90 -0.91
N ASN A 29 -9.23 -11.01 -0.98
CA ASN A 29 -9.79 -11.51 -2.24
C ASN A 29 -11.24 -11.08 -2.47
N ALA A 30 -11.81 -10.28 -1.56
CA ALA A 30 -13.17 -9.77 -1.59
C ALA A 30 -14.26 -10.84 -1.72
N ASN A 31 -13.95 -12.13 -1.49
CA ASN A 31 -14.88 -13.24 -1.64
C ASN A 31 -15.82 -13.35 -0.44
N ARG A 32 -16.67 -12.33 -0.28
CA ARG A 32 -17.63 -12.17 0.80
C ARG A 32 -18.91 -11.52 0.25
N PRO A 33 -20.07 -11.66 0.95
CA PRO A 33 -21.34 -11.10 0.49
C PRO A 33 -21.29 -9.59 0.25
N ASP A 34 -22.18 -9.12 -0.63
CA ASP A 34 -22.32 -7.71 -0.94
C ASP A 34 -22.55 -6.87 0.32
N ASN A 35 -21.85 -5.75 0.43
CA ASN A 35 -21.91 -4.88 1.59
C ASN A 35 -21.53 -3.45 1.21
N ALA A 36 -22.19 -2.46 1.83
CA ALA A 36 -21.94 -1.04 1.63
C ALA A 36 -20.67 -0.52 2.33
N SER A 37 -19.89 -1.43 2.93
CA SER A 37 -18.56 -1.18 3.48
C SER A 37 -17.68 -2.43 3.28
N LEU A 38 -16.38 -2.22 3.15
CA LEU A 38 -15.36 -3.25 2.99
C LEU A 38 -15.16 -4.08 4.27
N GLY A 39 -15.43 -3.49 5.44
CA GLY A 39 -15.30 -4.15 6.74
C GLY A 39 -13.86 -4.55 7.07
N VAL A 40 -13.62 -5.85 7.19
CA VAL A 40 -12.30 -6.43 7.49
C VAL A 40 -11.75 -7.22 6.32
N THR A 41 -10.43 -7.17 6.13
CA THR A 41 -9.67 -8.04 5.22
C THR A 41 -9.74 -9.50 5.64
N ASN A 42 -9.32 -10.42 4.77
CA ASN A 42 -9.25 -11.85 5.13
C ASN A 42 -8.24 -12.13 6.26
N ASN A 43 -7.30 -11.22 6.51
CA ASN A 43 -6.37 -11.30 7.63
C ASN A 43 -6.91 -10.67 8.92
N GLY A 44 -8.16 -10.20 8.94
CA GLY A 44 -8.79 -9.61 10.13
C GLY A 44 -8.43 -8.14 10.39
N LEU A 45 -7.73 -7.49 9.46
CA LEU A 45 -7.42 -6.06 9.56
C LEU A 45 -8.59 -5.22 9.05
N SER A 46 -8.96 -4.17 9.77
CA SER A 46 -10.04 -3.26 9.38
C SER A 46 -9.63 -2.35 8.23
N TRP A 47 -10.53 -2.20 7.27
CA TRP A 47 -10.43 -1.14 6.25
C TRP A 47 -10.79 0.21 6.85
N SER A 48 -9.99 1.22 6.54
CA SER A 48 -10.30 2.63 6.75
C SER A 48 -10.73 3.22 5.43
N GLU A 49 -12.01 3.54 5.32
CA GLU A 49 -12.64 4.10 4.13
C GLU A 49 -12.63 5.64 4.21
N GLY A 50 -12.36 6.30 3.09
CA GLY A 50 -12.38 7.74 2.99
C GLY A 50 -12.72 8.20 1.58
N GLY A 51 -13.08 9.47 1.45
CA GLY A 51 -13.48 10.04 0.17
C GLY A 51 -14.68 10.96 0.24
N ILE A 52 -15.19 11.34 -0.93
CA ILE A 52 -16.25 12.34 -1.09
C ILE A 52 -17.41 11.83 -1.99
N SER A 53 -17.16 10.88 -2.90
CA SER A 53 -18.12 10.51 -3.96
C SER A 53 -18.93 9.24 -3.67
N ALA A 54 -18.33 8.24 -3.01
CA ALA A 54 -19.02 7.06 -2.51
C ALA A 54 -18.16 6.28 -1.50
N SER A 55 -18.81 5.64 -0.53
CA SER A 55 -18.11 4.63 0.28
C SER A 55 -17.73 3.45 -0.61
N PRO A 56 -16.47 2.98 -0.56
CA PRO A 56 -16.07 1.73 -1.19
C PRO A 56 -16.98 0.58 -0.73
N SER A 57 -17.29 -0.36 -1.62
CA SER A 57 -18.23 -1.44 -1.33
C SER A 57 -17.69 -2.80 -1.74
N ILE A 58 -18.30 -3.86 -1.20
CA ILE A 58 -18.19 -5.20 -1.75
C ILE A 58 -19.39 -5.44 -2.65
N THR A 59 -19.15 -5.80 -3.91
CA THR A 59 -20.19 -6.13 -4.88
C THR A 59 -19.72 -7.26 -5.78
N ALA A 60 -20.49 -8.35 -5.85
CA ALA A 60 -20.20 -9.52 -6.68
C ALA A 60 -18.75 -10.03 -6.49
N ASN A 61 -18.34 -10.20 -5.24
CA ASN A 61 -17.01 -10.63 -4.82
C ASN A 61 -15.85 -9.72 -5.29
N GLN A 62 -16.10 -8.42 -5.45
CA GLN A 62 -15.10 -7.41 -5.81
C GLN A 62 -15.17 -6.22 -4.86
N ILE A 63 -14.02 -5.63 -4.55
CA ILE A 63 -13.95 -4.27 -4.00
C ILE A 63 -14.29 -3.31 -5.14
N GLN A 64 -15.33 -2.51 -4.96
CA GLN A 64 -15.79 -1.56 -5.95
C GLN A 64 -15.65 -0.13 -5.42
N PHE A 65 -15.05 0.71 -6.25
CA PHE A 65 -15.06 2.17 -6.12
C PHE A 65 -15.94 2.68 -7.26
N ASP A 66 -17.08 3.27 -6.91
CA ASP A 66 -18.04 3.80 -7.88
C ASP A 66 -18.33 5.25 -7.53
N ALA A 67 -18.07 6.16 -8.46
CA ALA A 67 -18.37 7.58 -8.27
C ALA A 67 -19.88 7.84 -8.09
N ASN A 68 -20.77 6.92 -8.49
CA ASN A 68 -22.24 7.07 -8.46
C ASN A 68 -22.73 8.41 -9.05
N GLY A 69 -22.00 8.96 -10.03
CA GLY A 69 -22.28 10.25 -10.65
C GLY A 69 -21.80 11.49 -9.88
N THR A 70 -21.15 11.32 -8.73
CA THR A 70 -20.55 12.39 -7.93
C THR A 70 -19.07 12.55 -8.26
N ASN A 71 -18.63 13.77 -8.54
CA ASN A 71 -17.19 14.05 -8.68
C ASN A 71 -16.54 13.95 -7.29
N GLY A 72 -15.54 13.11 -7.16
CA GLY A 72 -14.82 12.95 -5.91
C GLY A 72 -13.67 11.97 -6.02
N THR A 73 -13.02 11.78 -4.88
CA THR A 73 -11.99 10.74 -4.69
C THR A 73 -12.54 9.79 -3.66
N ASP A 74 -12.48 8.49 -3.94
CA ASP A 74 -12.80 7.44 -2.98
C ASP A 74 -11.57 6.56 -2.79
N TYR A 75 -11.31 6.16 -1.56
CA TYR A 75 -10.16 5.34 -1.21
C TYR A 75 -10.44 4.48 0.02
N ALA A 76 -9.65 3.42 0.14
CA ALA A 76 -9.60 2.60 1.33
C ALA A 76 -8.16 2.24 1.66
N THR A 77 -7.82 2.24 2.94
CA THR A 77 -6.48 1.90 3.44
C THR A 77 -6.57 0.89 4.58
N VAL A 78 -5.49 0.15 4.83
CA VAL A 78 -5.38 -0.76 5.97
C VAL A 78 -4.15 -0.37 6.76
N ASP A 79 -4.29 -0.25 8.08
CA ASP A 79 -3.13 -0.01 8.95
C ASP A 79 -2.35 -1.30 9.17
N LEU A 80 -1.08 -1.28 8.75
CA LEU A 80 -0.15 -2.40 8.87
C LEU A 80 0.71 -2.33 10.14
N SER A 81 0.59 -1.26 10.94
CA SER A 81 1.39 -1.06 12.17
C SER A 81 1.20 -2.18 13.19
N THR A 82 0.04 -2.84 13.17
CA THR A 82 -0.35 -3.93 14.07
C THR A 82 0.30 -5.27 13.72
N LEU A 83 0.99 -5.38 12.57
CA LEU A 83 1.59 -6.62 12.07
C LEU A 83 3.04 -6.84 12.53
N SER A 84 3.54 -6.03 13.46
CA SER A 84 4.88 -6.22 14.06
C SER A 84 4.97 -7.57 14.81
N PRO A 85 6.10 -8.31 14.74
CA PRO A 85 7.37 -7.98 14.10
C PRO A 85 7.44 -8.36 12.61
N ALA A 86 6.35 -8.86 12.05
CA ALA A 86 6.33 -9.47 10.74
C ALA A 86 6.17 -8.45 9.59
N TRP A 87 5.81 -7.20 9.92
CA TRP A 87 5.96 -6.02 9.07
C TRP A 87 6.65 -4.90 9.86
N ASN A 88 7.60 -4.22 9.23
CA ASN A 88 8.16 -2.97 9.75
C ASN A 88 7.54 -1.79 8.99
N SER A 89 6.93 -0.85 9.71
CA SER A 89 6.31 0.35 9.12
C SER A 89 7.31 1.25 8.41
N VAL A 90 8.61 1.14 8.74
CA VAL A 90 9.69 1.74 7.97
C VAL A 90 10.11 0.73 6.89
N LEU A 91 9.76 1.04 5.64
CA LEU A 91 9.95 0.12 4.50
C LEU A 91 11.39 -0.42 4.40
N THR A 92 12.40 0.45 4.60
CA THR A 92 13.83 0.11 4.53
C THR A 92 14.32 -0.78 5.67
N ASN A 93 13.54 -0.93 6.74
CA ASN A 93 13.88 -1.78 7.88
C ASN A 93 13.29 -3.20 7.77
N ASN A 94 12.53 -3.48 6.72
CA ASN A 94 12.11 -4.84 6.40
C ASN A 94 13.31 -5.61 5.85
N THR A 95 13.62 -6.75 6.48
CA THR A 95 14.77 -7.60 6.11
C THR A 95 14.39 -8.64 5.06
N GLY A 96 13.09 -8.93 4.91
CA GLY A 96 12.55 -9.84 3.90
C GLY A 96 12.20 -9.14 2.59
N ILE A 97 11.95 -9.93 1.54
CA ILE A 97 11.38 -9.43 0.28
C ILE A 97 9.93 -9.06 0.52
N ILE A 98 9.55 -7.84 0.16
CA ILE A 98 8.16 -7.38 0.17
C ILE A 98 7.60 -7.58 -1.24
N GLU A 99 6.56 -8.41 -1.36
CA GLU A 99 5.87 -8.67 -2.62
C GLU A 99 4.43 -8.17 -2.55
N TRP A 100 4.05 -7.36 -3.55
CA TRP A 100 2.68 -6.88 -3.72
C TRP A 100 2.01 -7.63 -4.87
N ARG A 101 0.83 -8.19 -4.60
CA ARG A 101 -0.03 -8.80 -5.61
C ARG A 101 -1.37 -8.11 -5.58
N PHE A 102 -1.75 -7.51 -6.70
CA PHE A 102 -3.03 -6.82 -6.84
C PHE A 102 -3.61 -7.11 -8.23
N ASN A 103 -4.92 -6.97 -8.33
CA ASN A 103 -5.63 -6.94 -9.59
C ASN A 103 -6.44 -5.64 -9.65
N MET A 104 -6.49 -5.02 -10.83
CA MET A 104 -7.27 -3.80 -11.04
C MET A 104 -8.11 -3.97 -12.29
N ARG A 105 -9.39 -3.58 -12.19
CA ARG A 105 -10.31 -3.50 -13.32
C ARG A 105 -10.82 -2.08 -13.42
N ILE A 106 -10.84 -1.55 -14.63
CA ILE A 106 -11.41 -0.24 -14.95
C ILE A 106 -12.54 -0.43 -15.96
N VAL A 107 -13.62 0.32 -15.79
CA VAL A 107 -14.77 0.33 -16.72
C VAL A 107 -14.78 1.56 -17.63
N THR A 108 -13.90 2.54 -17.37
CA THR A 108 -13.73 3.75 -18.17
C THR A 108 -12.45 3.68 -19.01
N ASN A 109 -12.49 4.27 -20.21
CA ASN A 109 -11.32 4.44 -21.06
C ASN A 109 -10.67 5.83 -20.91
N LYS A 110 -11.24 6.73 -20.09
CA LYS A 110 -10.79 8.13 -19.95
C LYS A 110 -9.99 8.37 -18.67
N LEU A 111 -8.87 7.66 -18.48
CA LEU A 111 -7.97 7.90 -17.35
C LEU A 111 -6.99 9.04 -17.63
N THR A 112 -7.32 10.25 -17.20
CA THR A 112 -6.52 11.48 -17.40
C THR A 112 -5.57 11.80 -16.24
N GLY A 113 -5.64 11.05 -15.15
CA GLY A 113 -4.80 11.24 -13.95
C GLY A 113 -5.56 11.88 -12.81
N PHE A 114 -4.82 12.43 -11.84
CA PHE A 114 -5.34 12.80 -10.52
C PHE A 114 -5.62 14.29 -10.34
N SER A 115 -5.14 15.18 -11.22
CA SER A 115 -5.46 16.61 -11.16
C SER A 115 -6.97 16.88 -11.23
N ASN A 116 -7.40 18.04 -10.75
CA ASN A 116 -8.81 18.44 -10.71
C ASN A 116 -9.55 18.21 -12.05
N GLY A 117 -10.71 17.55 -11.98
CA GLY A 117 -11.50 17.13 -13.14
C GLY A 117 -10.95 15.92 -13.89
N GLY A 118 -9.86 15.33 -13.40
CA GLY A 118 -9.26 14.11 -13.93
C GLY A 118 -9.90 12.84 -13.37
N ASN A 119 -9.68 11.73 -14.07
CA ASN A 119 -9.98 10.38 -13.56
C ASN A 119 -8.68 9.59 -13.44
N GLY A 120 -8.35 9.19 -12.21
CA GLY A 120 -7.17 8.39 -11.88
C GLY A 120 -7.57 7.15 -11.10
N VAL A 121 -6.81 6.07 -11.28
CA VAL A 121 -6.95 4.85 -10.49
C VAL A 121 -5.56 4.44 -10.00
N ALA A 122 -5.46 4.07 -8.73
CA ALA A 122 -4.22 3.62 -8.13
C ALA A 122 -4.41 2.44 -7.19
N TYR A 123 -3.36 1.64 -7.07
CA TYR A 123 -3.14 0.76 -5.94
C TYR A 123 -1.98 1.32 -5.12
N VAL A 124 -2.24 1.76 -3.89
CA VAL A 124 -1.21 2.28 -2.98
C VAL A 124 -0.48 1.11 -2.33
N LEU A 125 0.83 1.06 -2.51
CA LEU A 125 1.70 0.02 -1.93
C LEU A 125 2.02 0.33 -0.47
N ALA A 126 2.34 1.58 -0.18
CA ALA A 126 2.58 2.04 1.19
C ALA A 126 2.36 3.54 1.28
N SER A 127 1.85 3.99 2.43
CA SER A 127 1.59 5.38 2.76
C SER A 127 1.98 5.65 4.21
N ASN A 128 2.39 6.88 4.50
CA ASN A 128 2.54 7.36 5.89
C ASN A 128 1.26 8.00 6.46
N SER A 129 0.18 8.02 5.68
CA SER A 129 -1.12 8.61 6.04
C SER A 129 -2.27 7.70 5.59
N SER A 130 -3.32 7.59 6.41
CA SER A 130 -4.57 6.94 6.04
C SER A 130 -5.45 7.83 5.12
N ASN A 131 -5.23 9.15 5.13
CA ASN A 131 -5.84 10.06 4.19
C ASN A 131 -4.96 10.22 2.95
N LEU A 132 -5.35 9.58 1.84
CA LEU A 132 -4.58 9.56 0.60
C LEU A 132 -4.61 10.88 -0.19
N THR A 133 -5.43 11.86 0.17
CA THR A 133 -5.35 13.22 -0.39
C THR A 133 -4.28 14.06 0.32
N THR A 134 -3.52 13.46 1.24
CA THR A 134 -2.42 14.07 1.97
C THR A 134 -1.29 13.05 2.16
N GLY A 135 -0.13 13.50 2.63
CA GLY A 135 0.97 12.61 2.99
C GLY A 135 1.79 12.13 1.79
N GLU A 136 2.57 11.07 2.00
CA GLU A 136 3.53 10.55 1.04
C GLU A 136 3.51 9.02 0.98
N GLY A 137 3.88 8.49 -0.18
CA GLY A 137 3.93 7.05 -0.37
C GLY A 137 4.29 6.60 -1.77
N TYR A 138 4.09 5.32 -2.02
CA TYR A 138 4.33 4.67 -3.31
C TYR A 138 3.05 4.03 -3.82
N ALA A 139 2.78 4.20 -5.11
CA ALA A 139 1.59 3.65 -5.74
C ALA A 139 1.87 3.14 -7.14
N VAL A 140 1.09 2.14 -7.56
CA VAL A 140 0.95 1.76 -8.96
C VAL A 140 -0.26 2.51 -9.50
N VAL A 141 -0.04 3.42 -10.46
CA VAL A 141 -1.09 4.24 -11.07
C VAL A 141 -1.41 3.75 -12.47
N LEU A 142 -2.70 3.79 -12.81
CA LEU A 142 -3.20 3.64 -14.17
C LEU A 142 -3.68 5.00 -14.67
N GLY A 143 -3.17 5.41 -15.83
CA GLY A 143 -3.57 6.65 -16.48
C GLY A 143 -2.49 7.74 -16.46
N ASN A 144 -2.65 8.67 -17.39
CA ASN A 144 -1.81 9.85 -17.58
C ASN A 144 -2.58 10.86 -18.46
N PRO A 145 -2.25 12.16 -18.40
CA PRO A 145 -2.60 13.07 -19.47
C PRO A 145 -2.04 12.56 -20.81
N GLY A 146 -2.83 12.64 -21.89
CA GLY A 146 -2.44 12.20 -23.24
C GLY A 146 -3.01 10.84 -23.67
N THR A 147 -2.53 10.33 -24.81
CA THR A 147 -3.10 9.16 -25.53
C THR A 147 -2.64 7.81 -24.97
N ILE A 148 -1.44 7.73 -24.41
CA ILE A 148 -0.91 6.50 -23.83
C ILE A 148 -1.32 6.43 -22.36
N LYS A 149 -1.91 5.31 -21.94
CA LYS A 149 -2.31 5.03 -20.56
C LYS A 149 -1.38 3.97 -19.94
N PRO A 150 -0.12 4.31 -19.60
CA PRO A 150 0.79 3.34 -19.02
C PRO A 150 0.40 3.01 -17.58
N ILE A 151 0.70 1.78 -17.16
CA ILE A 151 0.87 1.43 -15.75
C ILE A 151 2.22 2.01 -15.31
N ARG A 152 2.23 2.79 -14.23
CA ARG A 152 3.45 3.45 -13.72
C ARG A 152 3.59 3.17 -12.22
N LEU A 153 4.82 2.89 -11.79
CA LEU A 153 5.17 3.00 -10.38
C LEU A 153 5.53 4.46 -10.11
N VAL A 154 4.90 5.06 -9.10
CA VAL A 154 5.15 6.45 -8.71
C VAL A 154 5.44 6.54 -7.22
N ARG A 155 6.24 7.54 -6.83
CA ARG A 155 6.17 8.11 -5.49
C ARG A 155 5.25 9.32 -5.56
N TYR A 156 4.37 9.47 -4.59
CA TYR A 156 3.58 10.69 -4.41
C TYR A 156 4.03 11.43 -3.17
N THR A 157 3.97 12.76 -3.22
CA THR A 157 4.28 13.66 -2.10
C THR A 157 3.22 14.75 -2.00
N GLY A 158 2.63 14.92 -0.81
CA GLY A 158 1.55 15.87 -0.60
C GLY A 158 0.14 15.33 -0.90
N GLY A 159 0.02 14.06 -1.31
CA GLY A 159 -1.26 13.43 -1.64
C GLY A 159 -1.31 12.83 -3.04
N LEU A 160 -2.33 12.02 -3.29
CA LEU A 160 -2.66 11.39 -4.57
C LEU A 160 -3.89 12.06 -5.21
N ASP A 161 -3.88 13.38 -5.29
CA ASP A 161 -4.98 14.26 -5.72
C ASP A 161 -4.54 15.33 -6.74
N ASP A 162 -3.26 15.32 -7.14
CA ASP A 162 -2.75 16.10 -8.24
C ASP A 162 -1.62 15.33 -8.96
N ASN A 163 -1.59 15.39 -10.29
CA ASN A 163 -0.51 14.84 -11.08
C ASN A 163 0.85 15.51 -10.78
N ALA A 164 0.83 16.78 -10.34
CA ALA A 164 2.04 17.49 -9.92
C ALA A 164 2.73 16.83 -8.71
N ASN A 165 1.97 16.09 -7.89
CA ASN A 165 2.48 15.37 -6.73
C ASN A 165 3.18 14.05 -7.10
N LEU A 166 3.13 13.62 -8.37
CA LEU A 166 3.57 12.29 -8.80
C LEU A 166 4.94 12.30 -9.47
N THR A 167 5.89 11.57 -8.90
CA THR A 167 7.21 11.30 -9.49
C THR A 167 7.28 9.87 -10.03
N ASN A 168 7.58 9.71 -11.33
CA ASN A 168 7.67 8.40 -11.98
C ASN A 168 8.95 7.65 -11.61
N TYR A 169 8.80 6.38 -11.23
CA TYR A 169 9.88 5.41 -11.17
C TYR A 169 9.79 4.50 -12.38
N HIS A 170 10.92 4.36 -13.09
CA HIS A 170 10.97 3.48 -14.25
C HIS A 170 10.89 2.03 -13.81
N VAL A 171 9.73 1.40 -14.01
CA VAL A 171 9.61 -0.06 -13.90
C VAL A 171 10.33 -0.65 -15.10
N ARG A 172 11.48 -1.31 -14.88
CA ARG A 172 12.10 -2.13 -15.91
C ARG A 172 11.15 -3.30 -16.19
N ARG A 173 10.40 -3.21 -17.29
CA ARG A 173 9.52 -4.29 -17.75
C ARG A 173 10.37 -5.54 -18.01
N ARG A 174 10.36 -6.51 -17.10
CA ARG A 174 10.64 -7.89 -17.46
C ARG A 174 9.31 -8.50 -17.88
N PHE A 175 9.08 -8.57 -19.19
CA PHE A 175 7.98 -9.34 -19.74
C PHE A 175 8.27 -10.82 -19.45
N PHE A 176 7.43 -11.46 -18.65
CA PHE A 176 7.26 -12.91 -18.75
C PHE A 176 6.29 -13.15 -19.90
N SER A 177 6.82 -13.48 -21.08
CA SER A 177 6.02 -14.17 -22.08
C SER A 177 5.81 -15.60 -21.58
N ARG A 178 4.55 -16.02 -21.50
CA ARG A 178 4.20 -17.45 -21.46
C ARG A 178 4.49 -18.06 -22.83
#